data_AF-A0A327ZDC3-F1
#
_entry.id   AF-A0A327ZDC3-F1
#
_cell.length_a   1.000
_cell.length_b   1.000
_cell.length_c   1.000
_cell.angle_alpha   90.00
_cell.angle_beta   90.00
_cell.angle_gamma   90.00
#
_symmetry.space_group_name_H-M   'P 1'
#
loop_
_entity.id
_entity.type
_entity.pdbx_description
1 polymer ?
#
loop_
_entity_poly.entity_id
_entity_poly.type
_entity_poly.pdbx_seq_one_letter_code
_entity_poly.pdbx_strand_id
1 'polypeptide(L)'
;MIIGGGTAGSVVASRLSADPDVRVCLLKTEFDYDDPIMSQMRGNSYVRHSRASFRDCGFLPPPDDFAAWVAAGATGWSYDEMLPYWDRLSPVAVRDRSPLAEDFVAACRTALGVPIRDDFNDGPFTDGAGFLPGLVVPPSPDRDRPNLTILDETRAEHLDPGRGVTVRGDQLIRARHEYVLCAGAISTPILLLRSGIGPAAHLENDLGFEVRADLPGVGEHLLDHPASVIVWEAARPIPEADAAAGLFVRRDPALTGHDLAFQLRQTPEEIALTAAVPRPRAAGRLRLSGADPWGKPVLEQHPDSYDERTLVDGMRLAREVAVTEPFASWITREIAPGPDLRGDEELTAYGRAALGRTAGTCRIGAVVDPELRLHGFDNVRIADASVFPEMPSVNPAATVLMVAERAADLISESFAGEKGRKKEGEQR
;
A
#
# COMPACT_ATOMS: atom_id res chain seq x y z
N MET A 1 -21.58 3.22 4.99
CA MET A 1 -21.42 2.35 3.80
C MET A 1 -19.95 2.35 3.46
N ILE A 2 -19.38 1.18 3.19
CA ILE A 2 -17.97 1.02 2.88
C ILE A 2 -17.85 0.64 1.41
N ILE A 3 -16.99 1.35 0.67
CA ILE A 3 -16.82 1.21 -0.77
C ILE A 3 -15.44 0.62 -1.02
N GLY A 4 -15.40 -0.65 -1.44
CA GLY A 4 -14.18 -1.42 -1.63
C GLY A 4 -13.94 -2.39 -0.48
N GLY A 5 -14.03 -3.70 -0.75
CA GLY A 5 -13.78 -4.76 0.23
C GLY A 5 -12.42 -5.43 0.09
N GLY A 6 -11.38 -4.63 -0.16
CA GLY A 6 -9.99 -5.07 -0.01
C GLY A 6 -9.60 -5.19 1.47
N THR A 7 -8.29 -5.18 1.74
CA THR A 7 -7.68 -5.29 3.07
C THR A 7 -8.32 -4.35 4.10
N ALA A 8 -8.34 -3.05 3.82
CA ALA A 8 -8.83 -2.05 4.77
C ALA A 8 -10.35 -2.08 4.92
N GLY A 9 -11.10 -2.13 3.82
CA GLY A 9 -12.56 -2.12 3.86
C GLY A 9 -13.16 -3.34 4.57
N SER A 10 -12.51 -4.51 4.46
CA SER A 10 -12.89 -5.70 5.22
C SER A 10 -12.70 -5.51 6.73
N VAL A 11 -11.59 -4.90 7.16
CA VAL A 11 -11.38 -4.56 8.59
C VAL A 11 -12.42 -3.59 9.08
N VAL A 12 -12.62 -2.46 8.39
CA VAL A 12 -13.61 -1.45 8.79
C VAL A 12 -15.01 -2.06 8.88
N ALA A 13 -15.41 -2.87 7.90
CA ALA A 13 -16.72 -3.52 7.89
C ALA A 13 -16.88 -4.51 9.05
N SER A 14 -15.83 -5.28 9.34
CA SER A 14 -15.83 -6.25 10.43
C SER A 14 -15.86 -5.58 11.81
N ARG A 15 -15.11 -4.49 12.02
CA ARG A 15 -15.10 -3.75 13.28
C ARG A 15 -16.43 -3.04 13.54
N LEU A 16 -16.94 -2.31 12.55
CA LEU A 16 -18.20 -1.56 12.71
C LEU A 16 -19.43 -2.47 12.88
N SER A 17 -19.48 -3.60 12.17
CA SER A 17 -20.60 -4.55 12.31
C SER A 17 -20.54 -5.42 13.57
N ALA A 18 -19.48 -5.30 14.39
CA ALA A 18 -19.44 -5.95 15.69
C ALA A 18 -20.41 -5.30 16.70
N ASP A 19 -20.74 -4.01 16.51
CA ASP A 19 -21.83 -3.36 17.24
C ASP A 19 -23.18 -3.69 16.53
N PRO A 20 -24.09 -4.45 17.17
CA PRO A 20 -25.37 -4.83 16.57
C PRO A 20 -26.29 -3.63 16.27
N ASP A 21 -26.07 -2.46 16.89
CA ASP A 21 -26.83 -1.24 16.63
C ASP A 21 -26.37 -0.52 15.34
N VAL A 22 -25.22 -0.90 14.79
CA VAL A 22 -24.64 -0.31 13.58
C VAL A 22 -24.94 -1.19 12.39
N ARG A 23 -25.67 -0.65 11.41
CA ARG A 23 -25.91 -1.33 10.12
C ARG A 23 -24.84 -0.96 9.11
N VAL A 24 -24.14 -1.96 8.60
CA VAL A 24 -23.04 -1.80 7.65
C VAL A 24 -23.44 -2.37 6.29
N CYS A 25 -23.17 -1.61 5.23
CA CYS A 25 -23.24 -2.10 3.85
C CYS A 25 -21.83 -1.98 3.25
N LEU A 26 -21.29 -3.10 2.78
CA LEU A 26 -19.98 -3.21 2.14
C LEU A 26 -20.16 -3.51 0.65
N LEU A 27 -19.62 -2.65 -0.22
CA LEU A 27 -19.55 -2.90 -1.65
C LEU A 27 -18.23 -3.59 -1.98
N LYS A 28 -18.31 -4.81 -2.54
CA LYS A 28 -17.17 -5.56 -3.05
C LYS A 28 -17.23 -5.63 -4.57
N THR A 29 -16.07 -5.76 -5.18
CA THR A 29 -15.91 -6.24 -6.55
C THR A 29 -14.88 -7.36 -6.53
N GLU A 30 -14.77 -8.11 -7.64
CA GLU A 30 -13.74 -9.13 -7.87
C GLU A 30 -12.34 -8.65 -7.45
N PHE A 31 -11.51 -9.62 -7.05
CA PHE A 31 -10.18 -9.39 -6.50
C PHE A 31 -9.20 -8.78 -7.51
N ASP A 32 -9.37 -9.10 -8.79
CA ASP A 32 -8.49 -8.67 -9.88
C ASP A 32 -9.30 -7.88 -10.91
N TYR A 33 -9.16 -6.55 -10.90
CA TYR A 33 -9.49 -5.75 -12.07
C TYR A 33 -8.18 -5.40 -12.77
N ASP A 34 -8.13 -5.67 -14.06
CA ASP A 34 -7.25 -4.90 -14.92
C ASP A 34 -7.80 -3.47 -14.84
N ASP A 35 -7.18 -2.62 -14.04
CA ASP A 35 -7.22 -1.17 -14.24
C ASP A 35 -6.05 -0.87 -15.17
N PRO A 36 -6.15 -1.16 -16.48
CA PRO A 36 -5.04 -0.93 -17.38
C PRO A 36 -4.73 0.55 -17.34
N ILE A 37 -3.56 0.90 -16.86
CA ILE A 37 -3.09 2.28 -16.88
C ILE A 37 -2.69 2.64 -18.31
N MET A 38 -2.67 3.92 -18.63
CA MET A 38 -2.09 4.37 -19.89
C MET A 38 -0.62 3.93 -19.97
N SER A 39 -0.15 3.60 -21.19
CA SER A 39 1.23 3.19 -21.39
C SER A 39 2.19 4.27 -20.88
N GLN A 40 3.09 3.88 -19.97
CA GLN A 40 4.06 4.77 -19.37
C GLN A 40 5.31 4.83 -20.27
N MET A 41 5.74 6.03 -20.64
CA MET A 41 7.01 6.22 -21.37
C MET A 41 8.23 5.86 -20.49
N ARG A 42 8.08 6.01 -19.18
CA ARG A 42 9.05 5.65 -18.14
C ARG A 42 8.28 5.03 -16.98
N GLY A 43 8.20 3.70 -16.92
CA GLY A 43 7.38 3.00 -15.93
C GLY A 43 6.89 1.62 -16.38
N ASN A 44 6.12 0.93 -15.53
CA ASN A 44 5.44 -0.31 -15.89
C ASN A 44 4.08 -0.03 -16.54
N SER A 45 3.90 -0.27 -17.84
CA SER A 45 2.59 -0.10 -18.50
C SER A 45 1.57 -1.20 -18.17
N TYR A 46 1.96 -2.24 -17.43
CA TYR A 46 1.17 -3.45 -17.16
C TYR A 46 0.86 -3.65 -15.67
N VAL A 47 0.74 -2.56 -14.90
CA VAL A 47 0.40 -2.68 -13.48
C VAL A 47 -0.94 -3.40 -13.33
N ARG A 48 -0.89 -4.60 -12.74
CA ARG A 48 -2.07 -5.38 -12.38
C ARG A 48 -2.20 -5.35 -10.87
N HIS A 49 -3.18 -4.61 -10.36
CA HIS A 49 -3.45 -4.59 -8.94
C HIS A 49 -4.28 -5.81 -8.56
N SER A 50 -3.63 -6.76 -7.88
CA SER A 50 -4.36 -7.80 -7.15
C SER A 50 -4.72 -7.26 -5.76
N ARG A 51 -6.01 -7.28 -5.42
CA ARG A 51 -6.47 -6.99 -4.06
C ARG A 51 -6.19 -8.23 -3.23
N ALA A 52 -5.24 -8.12 -2.31
CA ALA A 52 -4.61 -9.24 -1.59
C ALA A 52 -5.56 -10.42 -1.27
N SER A 53 -5.31 -11.55 -1.93
CA SER A 53 -5.55 -12.90 -1.40
C SER A 53 -4.23 -13.64 -1.10
N PHE A 54 -3.10 -12.91 -1.07
CA PHE A 54 -1.77 -13.46 -0.86
C PHE A 54 -1.30 -13.25 0.58
N ARG A 55 -0.50 -14.19 1.08
CA ARG A 55 0.29 -14.03 2.30
C ARG A 55 1.32 -12.92 2.03
N ASP A 56 1.20 -11.80 2.74
CA ASP A 56 2.15 -10.69 2.64
C ASP A 56 3.07 -10.65 3.88
N CYS A 57 4.16 -9.88 3.84
CA CYS A 57 5.00 -9.65 5.00
C CYS A 57 4.49 -8.48 5.86
N GLY A 58 4.54 -8.65 7.19
CA GLY A 58 3.97 -7.72 8.16
C GLY A 58 5.02 -7.15 9.09
N PHE A 59 5.39 -5.89 8.90
CA PHE A 59 6.34 -5.19 9.74
C PHE A 59 5.63 -4.13 10.57
N LEU A 60 6.05 -3.96 11.82
CA LEU A 60 5.77 -2.74 12.57
C LEU A 60 6.64 -1.62 11.98
N PRO A 61 6.07 -0.53 11.43
CA PRO A 61 6.88 0.56 10.91
C PRO A 61 7.75 1.19 12.00
N PRO A 62 9.01 1.56 11.69
CA PRO A 62 9.86 2.31 12.61
C PRO A 62 9.20 3.61 13.11
N PRO A 63 9.52 4.08 14.33
CA PRO A 63 8.98 5.33 14.87
C PRO A 63 9.14 6.55 13.95
N ASP A 64 10.26 6.64 13.24
CA ASP A 64 10.57 7.73 12.31
C ASP A 64 9.54 7.84 11.17
N ASP A 65 8.92 6.74 10.75
CA ASP A 65 7.93 6.75 9.68
C ASP A 65 6.64 7.45 10.12
N PHE A 66 6.18 7.19 11.36
CA PHE A 66 5.03 7.90 11.94
C PHE A 66 5.37 9.33 12.35
N ALA A 67 6.62 9.59 12.76
CA ALA A 67 7.07 10.96 12.98
C ALA A 67 7.00 11.80 11.69
N ALA A 68 7.36 11.22 10.54
CA ALA A 68 7.20 11.86 9.25
C ALA A 68 5.72 12.12 8.91
N TRP A 69 4.81 11.20 9.24
CA TRP A 69 3.36 11.41 9.07
C TRP A 69 2.86 12.60 9.90
N VAL A 70 3.24 12.68 11.17
CA VAL A 70 2.87 13.81 12.05
C VAL A 70 3.44 15.12 11.51
N ALA A 71 4.70 15.13 11.07
CA ALA A 71 5.34 16.30 10.47
C ALA A 71 4.64 16.76 9.17
N ALA A 72 4.08 15.82 8.41
CA ALA A 72 3.28 16.08 7.21
C ALA A 72 1.82 16.50 7.51
N GLY A 73 1.44 16.65 8.79
CA GLY A 73 0.13 17.16 9.21
C GLY A 73 -0.85 16.10 9.72
N ALA A 74 -0.46 14.82 9.77
CA ALA A 74 -1.27 13.75 10.37
C ALA A 74 -1.19 13.79 11.91
N THR A 75 -1.72 14.86 12.51
CA THR A 75 -1.76 15.03 13.96
C THR A 75 -2.53 13.87 14.59
N GLY A 76 -1.97 13.29 15.65
CA GLY A 76 -2.53 12.14 16.32
C GLY A 76 -2.08 10.79 15.75
N TRP A 77 -1.29 10.75 14.67
CA TRP A 77 -0.79 9.52 14.05
C TRP A 77 0.63 9.16 14.47
N SER A 78 1.04 9.49 15.69
CA SER A 78 2.37 9.14 16.19
C SER A 78 2.55 7.64 16.39
N TYR A 79 3.80 7.18 16.54
CA TYR A 79 4.11 5.78 16.79
C TYR A 79 3.33 5.22 18.00
N ASP A 80 3.32 5.95 19.12
CA ASP A 80 2.64 5.54 20.35
C ASP A 80 1.12 5.45 20.18
N GLU A 81 0.53 6.36 19.39
CA GLU A 81 -0.91 6.35 19.09
C GLU A 81 -1.29 5.25 18.11
N MET A 82 -0.33 4.79 17.29
CA MET A 82 -0.54 3.74 16.30
C MET A 82 -0.25 2.33 16.86
N LEU A 83 0.57 2.21 17.89
CA LEU A 83 0.96 0.95 18.51
C LEU A 83 -0.22 0.07 18.98
N PRO A 84 -1.29 0.61 19.62
CA PRO A 84 -2.44 -0.20 19.99
C PRO A 84 -3.15 -0.87 18.81
N TYR A 85 -3.04 -0.30 17.60
CA TYR A 85 -3.61 -0.88 16.39
C TYR A 85 -2.71 -1.97 15.80
N TRP A 86 -1.39 -1.89 15.99
CA TRP A 86 -0.48 -2.98 15.71
C TRP A 86 -0.78 -4.20 16.60
N ASP A 87 -1.03 -3.99 17.89
CA ASP A 87 -1.35 -5.07 18.83
C ASP A 87 -2.65 -5.81 18.51
N ARG A 88 -3.55 -5.19 17.74
CA ARG A 88 -4.78 -5.83 17.21
C ARG A 88 -4.51 -6.71 16.00
N LEU A 89 -3.37 -6.51 15.33
CA LEU A 89 -2.95 -7.37 14.24
C LEU A 89 -2.39 -8.67 14.81
N SER A 90 -2.52 -9.75 14.06
CA SER A 90 -1.92 -11.04 14.39
C SER A 90 -0.71 -11.26 13.48
N PRO A 91 0.45 -10.59 13.72
CA PRO A 91 1.66 -10.91 12.97
C PRO A 91 2.00 -12.38 13.22
N VAL A 92 2.27 -13.11 12.14
CA VAL A 92 2.65 -14.51 12.21
C VAL A 92 4.15 -14.55 12.35
N ALA A 93 4.60 -15.07 13.48
CA ALA A 93 6.02 -15.37 13.73
C ALA A 93 6.62 -16.12 12.53
N VAL A 94 7.88 -15.86 12.24
CA VAL A 94 8.65 -16.53 11.19
C VAL A 94 8.49 -18.05 11.31
N ARG A 95 7.83 -18.71 10.34
CA ARG A 95 7.50 -20.14 10.43
C ARG A 95 8.39 -21.05 9.58
N ASP A 96 8.87 -20.62 8.42
CA ASP A 96 9.63 -21.48 7.51
C ASP A 96 10.99 -20.88 7.15
N ARG A 97 12.06 -21.51 7.68
CA ARG A 97 13.45 -21.23 7.31
C ARG A 97 13.88 -22.27 6.27
N SER A 98 13.84 -21.90 5.00
CA SER A 98 14.35 -22.78 3.94
C SER A 98 15.89 -22.74 3.93
N PRO A 99 16.57 -23.84 3.53
CA PRO A 99 18.03 -23.82 3.36
C PRO A 99 18.51 -22.69 2.43
N LEU A 100 17.75 -22.38 1.37
CA LEU A 100 18.05 -21.24 0.50
C LEU A 100 18.02 -19.91 1.27
N ALA A 101 16.99 -19.69 2.10
CA ALA A 101 16.84 -18.48 2.88
C ALA A 101 17.97 -18.33 3.93
N GLU A 102 18.34 -19.43 4.60
CA GLU A 102 19.46 -19.44 5.55
C GLU A 102 20.79 -19.11 4.86
N ASP A 103 21.02 -19.73 3.70
CA ASP A 103 22.24 -19.53 2.92
C ASP A 103 22.32 -18.09 2.35
N PHE A 104 21.19 -17.54 1.92
CA PHE A 104 21.07 -16.13 1.53
C PHE A 104 21.41 -15.19 2.70
N VAL A 105 20.82 -15.39 3.88
CA VAL A 105 21.09 -14.56 5.06
C VAL A 105 22.57 -14.64 5.47
N ALA A 106 23.16 -15.84 5.41
CA ALA A 106 24.57 -16.04 5.69
C ALA A 106 25.47 -15.31 4.67
N ALA A 107 25.13 -15.37 3.38
CA ALA A 107 25.85 -14.66 2.33
C ALA A 107 25.74 -13.14 2.47
N CYS A 108 24.57 -12.59 2.83
CA CYS A 108 24.41 -11.17 3.11
C CYS A 108 25.34 -10.68 4.23
N ARG A 109 25.43 -11.44 5.34
CA ARG A 109 26.35 -11.11 6.44
C ARG A 109 27.80 -11.13 5.95
N THR A 110 28.19 -12.14 5.18
CA THR A 110 29.57 -12.29 4.69
C THR A 110 29.95 -11.18 3.71
N ALA A 111 29.08 -10.87 2.74
CA ALA A 111 29.32 -9.87 1.72
C ALA A 111 29.33 -8.45 2.31
N LEU A 112 28.32 -8.12 3.12
CA LEU A 112 28.02 -6.74 3.49
C LEU A 112 28.31 -6.39 4.96
N GLY A 113 28.67 -7.38 5.79
CA GLY A 113 28.91 -7.18 7.22
C GLY A 113 27.67 -6.78 8.02
N VAL A 114 26.47 -7.00 7.47
CA VAL A 114 25.19 -6.66 8.12
C VAL A 114 24.85 -7.63 9.25
N PRO A 115 24.15 -7.18 10.31
CA PRO A 115 23.69 -8.07 11.38
C PRO A 115 22.61 -9.03 10.88
N ILE A 116 22.48 -10.17 11.54
CA ILE A 116 21.42 -11.15 11.27
C ILE A 116 20.23 -10.88 12.19
N ARG A 117 19.01 -10.96 11.64
CA ARG A 117 17.73 -10.83 12.34
C ARG A 117 16.95 -12.13 12.28
N ASP A 118 16.63 -12.69 13.45
CA ASP A 118 15.77 -13.86 13.56
C ASP A 118 14.29 -13.52 13.26
N ASP A 119 13.86 -12.33 13.67
CA ASP A 119 12.57 -11.71 13.36
C ASP A 119 12.75 -10.19 13.35
N PHE A 120 12.28 -9.50 12.32
CA PHE A 120 12.36 -8.04 12.22
C PHE A 120 11.38 -7.32 13.17
N ASN A 121 10.42 -8.02 13.76
CA ASN A 121 9.48 -7.50 14.76
C ASN A 121 9.88 -7.81 16.21
N ASP A 122 10.98 -8.55 16.44
CA ASP A 122 11.50 -8.83 17.79
C ASP A 122 12.29 -7.63 18.33
N GLY A 123 11.56 -6.59 18.71
CA GLY A 123 12.08 -5.31 19.20
C GLY A 123 12.07 -4.21 18.13
N PRO A 124 12.79 -3.09 18.37
CA PRO A 124 12.87 -1.99 17.42
C PRO A 124 13.44 -2.45 16.08
N PHE A 125 12.77 -2.07 14.99
CA PHE A 125 13.24 -2.38 13.64
C PHE A 125 14.65 -1.85 13.44
N THR A 126 15.52 -2.68 12.88
CA THR A 126 16.90 -2.34 12.61
C THR A 126 17.39 -3.06 11.36
N ASP A 127 18.24 -2.38 10.60
CA ASP A 127 18.86 -2.91 9.38
C ASP A 127 19.54 -4.27 9.62
N GLY A 128 19.64 -5.07 8.57
CA GLY A 128 20.16 -6.43 8.65
C GLY A 128 19.64 -7.36 7.56
N ALA A 129 20.17 -8.58 7.56
CA ALA A 129 19.63 -9.70 6.79
C ALA A 129 18.86 -10.63 7.73
N GLY A 130 17.73 -11.16 7.31
CA GLY A 130 16.93 -12.00 8.20
C GLY A 130 15.67 -12.55 7.57
N PHE A 131 14.83 -13.11 8.42
CA PHE A 131 13.59 -13.74 7.99
C PHE A 131 12.41 -12.79 8.13
N LEU A 132 11.54 -12.76 7.11
CA LEU A 132 10.43 -11.84 7.01
C LEU A 132 9.21 -12.40 7.76
N PRO A 133 8.62 -11.63 8.68
CA PRO A 133 7.41 -12.02 9.39
C PRO A 133 6.22 -12.08 8.44
N GLY A 134 5.33 -13.05 8.63
CA GLY A 134 4.09 -13.15 7.87
C GLY A 134 3.02 -12.21 8.44
N LEU A 135 2.10 -11.77 7.58
CA LEU A 135 0.91 -11.02 7.99
C LEU A 135 -0.34 -11.84 7.69
N VAL A 136 -1.16 -12.09 8.72
CA VAL A 136 -2.52 -12.58 8.50
C VAL A 136 -3.37 -11.39 8.10
N VAL A 137 -3.72 -11.32 6.83
CA VAL A 137 -4.79 -10.44 6.37
C VAL A 137 -6.10 -10.96 6.95
N PRO A 138 -6.88 -10.14 7.69
CA PRO A 138 -8.14 -10.59 8.27
C PRO A 138 -9.07 -11.16 7.19
N PRO A 139 -9.78 -12.26 7.47
CA PRO A 139 -10.72 -12.82 6.51
C PRO A 139 -11.81 -11.79 6.16
N SER A 140 -12.51 -12.03 5.05
CA SER A 140 -13.72 -11.26 4.74
C SER A 140 -14.67 -11.25 5.95
N PRO A 141 -15.39 -10.14 6.18
CA PRO A 141 -16.30 -10.03 7.32
C PRO A 141 -17.30 -11.19 7.39
N ASP A 142 -17.70 -11.54 8.60
CA ASP A 142 -18.70 -12.57 8.86
C ASP A 142 -20.05 -12.20 8.22
N ARG A 143 -20.38 -12.90 7.13
CA ARG A 143 -21.61 -12.69 6.34
C ARG A 143 -22.88 -13.06 7.11
N ASP A 144 -22.77 -13.84 8.17
CA ASP A 144 -23.92 -14.28 8.95
C ASP A 144 -24.39 -13.22 9.95
N ARG A 145 -23.64 -12.11 10.11
CA ARG A 145 -24.05 -10.99 10.96
C ARG A 145 -25.31 -10.30 10.41
N PRO A 146 -26.41 -10.22 11.18
CA PRO A 146 -27.69 -9.73 10.68
C PRO A 146 -27.70 -8.21 10.36
N ASN A 147 -26.73 -7.47 10.89
CA ASN A 147 -26.52 -6.03 10.67
C ASN A 147 -25.49 -5.72 9.57
N LEU A 148 -24.92 -6.74 8.91
CA LEU A 148 -23.99 -6.56 7.80
C LEU A 148 -24.63 -7.00 6.48
N THR A 149 -24.55 -6.14 5.47
CA THR A 149 -24.91 -6.48 4.08
C THR A 149 -23.65 -6.37 3.22
N ILE A 150 -23.28 -7.47 2.55
CA ILE A 150 -22.18 -7.49 1.58
C ILE A 150 -22.80 -7.58 0.18
N LEU A 151 -22.51 -6.60 -0.67
CA LEU A 151 -22.90 -6.58 -2.07
C LEU A 151 -21.68 -6.89 -2.92
N ASP A 152 -21.60 -8.13 -3.40
CA ASP A 152 -20.54 -8.58 -4.31
C ASP A 152 -20.75 -8.02 -5.72
N GLU A 153 -19.68 -7.97 -6.53
CA GLU A 153 -19.66 -7.40 -7.89
C GLU A 153 -20.37 -6.06 -8.07
N THR A 154 -20.30 -5.21 -7.04
CA THR A 154 -20.95 -3.91 -6.97
C THR A 154 -19.89 -2.81 -7.01
N ARG A 155 -19.49 -2.42 -8.24
CA ARG A 155 -18.52 -1.34 -8.47
C ARG A 155 -19.19 0.02 -8.29
N ALA A 156 -18.67 0.82 -7.37
CA ALA A 156 -19.03 2.24 -7.28
C ALA A 156 -18.43 3.01 -8.47
N GLU A 157 -19.27 3.78 -9.15
CA GLU A 157 -18.89 4.58 -10.32
C GLU A 157 -18.90 6.08 -10.02
N HIS A 158 -19.78 6.50 -9.10
CA HIS A 158 -19.97 7.90 -8.75
C HIS A 158 -20.43 8.05 -7.30
N LEU A 159 -19.82 9.00 -6.58
CA LEU A 159 -20.20 9.41 -5.24
C LEU A 159 -20.82 10.81 -5.30
N ASP A 160 -22.01 10.95 -4.75
CA ASP A 160 -22.60 12.23 -4.38
C ASP A 160 -22.79 12.22 -2.86
N PRO A 161 -21.93 12.94 -2.09
CA PRO A 161 -22.00 12.95 -0.63
C PRO A 161 -23.36 13.37 -0.08
N GLY A 162 -24.14 14.17 -0.81
CA GLY A 162 -25.49 14.59 -0.42
C GLY A 162 -26.61 13.60 -0.78
N ARG A 163 -26.35 12.65 -1.70
CA ARG A 163 -27.40 11.81 -2.29
C ARG A 163 -27.18 10.31 -2.15
N GLY A 164 -25.97 9.80 -2.37
CA GLY A 164 -25.74 8.38 -2.58
C GLY A 164 -24.51 8.02 -3.40
N VAL A 165 -24.32 6.72 -3.55
CA VAL A 165 -23.32 6.12 -4.45
C VAL A 165 -24.08 5.50 -5.61
N THR A 166 -23.76 5.94 -6.82
CA THR A 166 -24.20 5.26 -8.03
C THR A 166 -23.23 4.12 -8.32
N VAL A 167 -23.77 2.91 -8.47
CA VAL A 167 -23.05 1.71 -8.85
C VAL A 167 -23.40 1.31 -10.28
N ARG A 168 -22.64 0.38 -10.85
CA ARG A 168 -22.85 -0.12 -12.21
C ARG A 168 -24.32 -0.44 -12.51
N GLY A 169 -24.81 0.04 -13.65
CA GLY A 169 -26.21 -0.08 -14.05
C GLY A 169 -27.11 1.04 -13.49
N ASP A 170 -26.51 2.19 -13.14
CA ASP A 170 -27.18 3.39 -12.64
C ASP A 170 -28.00 3.20 -11.35
N GLN A 171 -27.71 2.15 -10.59
CA GLN A 171 -28.39 1.91 -9.32
C GLN A 171 -27.82 2.84 -8.24
N LEU A 172 -28.71 3.53 -7.53
CA LEU A 172 -28.34 4.43 -6.43
C LEU A 172 -28.49 3.74 -5.07
N ILE A 173 -27.39 3.64 -4.33
CA ILE A 173 -27.36 3.10 -2.96
C ILE A 173 -27.08 4.24 -1.98
N ARG A 174 -27.82 4.28 -0.86
CA ARG A 174 -27.72 5.36 0.13
C ARG A 174 -27.19 4.86 1.46
N ALA A 175 -26.39 5.69 2.13
CA ALA A 175 -26.04 5.53 3.53
C ALA A 175 -26.75 6.60 4.34
N ARG A 176 -27.14 6.28 5.59
CA ARG A 176 -27.78 7.26 6.48
C ARG A 176 -26.75 8.21 7.12
N HIS A 177 -25.59 7.67 7.49
CA HIS A 177 -24.62 8.40 8.30
C HIS A 177 -23.40 8.78 7.48
N GLU A 178 -22.69 7.79 6.92
CA GLU A 178 -21.36 8.04 6.37
C GLU A 178 -21.01 7.07 5.23
N TYR A 179 -20.19 7.56 4.31
CA TYR A 179 -19.52 6.81 3.24
C TYR A 179 -18.03 6.68 3.58
N VAL A 180 -17.48 5.48 3.51
CA VAL A 180 -16.07 5.20 3.78
C VAL A 180 -15.44 4.61 2.53
N LEU A 181 -14.50 5.32 1.93
CA LEU A 181 -13.78 4.91 0.74
C LEU A 181 -12.60 4.02 1.15
N CYS A 182 -12.62 2.77 0.70
CA CYS A 182 -11.58 1.77 0.91
C CYS A 182 -11.22 1.07 -0.42
N ALA A 183 -11.27 1.81 -1.53
CA ALA A 183 -11.09 1.26 -2.88
C ALA A 183 -9.60 1.16 -3.28
N GLY A 184 -8.69 1.67 -2.46
CA GLY A 184 -7.24 1.62 -2.65
C GLY A 184 -6.69 2.88 -3.33
N ALA A 185 -5.35 3.00 -3.31
CA ALA A 185 -4.62 4.19 -3.77
C ALA A 185 -4.82 4.58 -5.24
N ILE A 186 -5.41 3.71 -6.07
CA ILE A 186 -5.74 4.03 -7.46
C ILE A 186 -7.23 4.27 -7.62
N SER A 187 -8.07 3.34 -7.15
CA SER A 187 -9.50 3.43 -7.44
C SER A 187 -10.22 4.48 -6.58
N THR A 188 -9.73 4.78 -5.37
CA THR A 188 -10.29 5.85 -4.51
C THR A 188 -10.19 7.24 -5.15
N PRO A 189 -9.00 7.75 -5.58
CA PRO A 189 -8.92 9.05 -6.24
C PRO A 189 -9.69 9.06 -7.57
N ILE A 190 -9.72 7.95 -8.33
CA ILE A 190 -10.52 7.86 -9.56
C ILE A 190 -12.01 8.07 -9.28
N LEU A 191 -12.55 7.43 -8.22
CA LEU A 191 -13.93 7.60 -7.82
C LEU A 191 -14.20 9.07 -7.45
N LEU A 192 -13.32 9.72 -6.69
CA LEU A 192 -13.45 11.14 -6.35
C LEU A 192 -13.42 12.05 -7.60
N LEU A 193 -12.45 11.86 -8.49
CA LEU A 193 -12.31 12.65 -9.72
C LEU A 193 -13.55 12.52 -10.61
N ARG A 194 -14.05 11.29 -10.81
CA ARG A 194 -15.32 11.04 -11.53
C ARG A 194 -16.55 11.57 -10.81
N SER A 195 -16.40 11.92 -9.54
CA SER A 195 -17.43 12.51 -8.69
C SER A 195 -17.41 14.03 -8.68
N GLY A 196 -16.57 14.66 -9.49
CA GLY A 196 -16.40 16.11 -9.49
C GLY A 196 -15.67 16.61 -8.24
N ILE A 197 -14.91 15.75 -7.57
CA ILE A 197 -14.16 16.07 -6.35
C ILE A 197 -12.67 15.90 -6.67
N GLY A 198 -11.95 17.01 -6.78
CA GLY A 198 -10.55 17.01 -7.19
C GLY A 198 -10.09 18.36 -7.76
N PRO A 199 -8.99 18.43 -8.52
CA PRO A 199 -8.47 19.69 -9.05
C PRO A 199 -9.46 20.34 -10.03
N ALA A 200 -10.06 21.48 -9.66
CA ALA A 200 -11.15 22.09 -10.43
C ALA A 200 -10.78 22.36 -11.90
N ALA A 201 -9.58 22.89 -12.15
CA ALA A 201 -9.12 23.18 -13.51
C ALA A 201 -9.05 21.92 -14.40
N HIS A 202 -8.64 20.77 -13.85
CA HIS A 202 -8.60 19.51 -14.59
C HIS A 202 -10.03 18.99 -14.85
N LEU A 203 -10.88 19.02 -13.83
CA LEU A 203 -12.25 18.54 -13.93
C LEU A 203 -13.10 19.37 -14.92
N GLU A 204 -13.04 20.69 -14.86
CA GLU A 204 -13.83 21.57 -15.72
C GLU A 204 -13.25 21.67 -17.14
N ASN A 205 -11.97 22.02 -17.25
CA ASN A 205 -11.40 22.38 -18.55
C ASN A 205 -11.04 21.16 -19.39
N ASP A 206 -10.51 20.10 -18.76
CA ASP A 206 -10.01 18.94 -19.50
C ASP A 206 -11.10 17.86 -19.69
N LEU A 207 -12.02 17.73 -18.72
CA LEU A 207 -13.01 16.65 -18.69
C LEU A 207 -14.46 17.12 -18.89
N GLY A 208 -14.75 18.41 -18.67
CA GLY A 208 -16.12 18.94 -18.74
C GLY A 208 -17.04 18.46 -17.63
N PHE A 209 -16.47 18.09 -16.47
CA PHE A 209 -17.24 17.68 -15.29
C PHE A 209 -17.68 18.88 -14.45
N GLU A 210 -18.83 18.75 -13.79
CA GLU A 210 -19.24 19.67 -12.73
C GLU A 210 -18.29 19.52 -11.54
N VAL A 211 -17.69 20.63 -11.08
CA VAL A 211 -16.88 20.63 -9.86
C VAL A 211 -17.79 20.76 -8.65
N ARG A 212 -17.83 19.70 -7.85
CA ARG A 212 -18.50 19.68 -6.55
C ARG A 212 -17.61 20.18 -5.43
N ALA A 213 -16.32 19.86 -5.50
CA ALA A 213 -15.32 20.35 -4.55
C ALA A 213 -13.96 20.44 -5.23
N ASP A 214 -13.35 21.62 -5.13
CA ASP A 214 -11.96 21.83 -5.55
C ASP A 214 -11.01 21.32 -4.48
N LEU A 215 -10.51 20.10 -4.69
CA LEU A 215 -9.51 19.45 -3.84
C LEU A 215 -8.28 19.12 -4.70
N PRO A 216 -7.37 20.08 -4.91
CA PRO A 216 -6.24 19.91 -5.84
C PRO A 216 -5.27 18.81 -5.41
N GLY A 217 -5.33 18.32 -4.18
CA GLY A 217 -4.54 17.20 -3.70
C GLY A 217 -5.03 15.81 -4.15
N VAL A 218 -6.26 15.69 -4.68
CA VAL A 218 -6.78 14.38 -5.13
C VAL A 218 -6.02 13.90 -6.36
N GLY A 219 -5.41 12.73 -6.24
CA GLY A 219 -4.57 12.12 -7.27
C GLY A 219 -3.11 12.58 -7.23
N GLU A 220 -2.77 13.65 -6.51
CA GLU A 220 -1.39 14.07 -6.33
C GLU A 220 -0.64 13.17 -5.37
N HIS A 221 0.70 13.29 -5.35
CA HIS A 221 1.55 12.61 -4.38
C HIS A 221 1.37 11.08 -4.43
N LEU A 222 1.33 10.54 -5.64
CA LEU A 222 1.36 9.09 -5.87
C LEU A 222 2.73 8.56 -5.41
N LEU A 223 2.72 7.86 -4.29
CA LEU A 223 3.88 7.19 -3.72
C LEU A 223 3.92 5.73 -4.17
N ASP A 224 5.11 5.16 -4.26
CA ASP A 224 5.33 3.72 -4.42
C ASP A 224 6.65 3.33 -3.72
N HIS A 225 6.96 2.04 -3.62
CA HIS A 225 8.34 1.56 -3.48
C HIS A 225 8.86 1.20 -4.87
N PRO A 226 9.55 2.11 -5.58
CA PRO A 226 10.22 1.77 -6.83
C PRO A 226 11.06 0.51 -6.63
N ALA A 227 10.88 -0.49 -7.49
CA ALA A 227 11.55 -1.76 -7.34
C ALA A 227 12.03 -2.30 -8.68
N SER A 228 13.12 -3.06 -8.63
CA SER A 228 13.61 -3.88 -9.73
C SER A 228 13.80 -5.30 -9.24
N VAL A 229 13.83 -6.26 -10.17
CA VAL A 229 14.04 -7.67 -9.87
C VAL A 229 15.32 -8.13 -10.53
N ILE A 230 16.13 -8.92 -9.84
CA ILE A 230 17.20 -9.69 -10.46
C ILE A 230 16.82 -11.15 -10.34
N VAL A 231 16.96 -11.89 -11.43
CA VAL A 231 16.56 -13.29 -11.52
C VAL A 231 17.77 -14.12 -11.93
N TRP A 232 17.95 -15.25 -11.25
CA TRP A 232 18.97 -16.25 -11.53
C TRP A 232 18.34 -17.61 -11.77
N GLU A 233 18.98 -18.40 -12.62
CA GLU A 233 18.71 -19.82 -12.79
C GLU A 233 19.22 -20.58 -11.56
N ALA A 234 18.37 -21.39 -10.95
CA ALA A 234 18.75 -22.23 -9.83
C ALA A 234 19.68 -23.38 -10.29
N ALA A 235 20.72 -23.66 -9.51
CA ALA A 235 21.66 -24.77 -9.75
C ALA A 235 21.05 -26.15 -9.53
N ARG A 236 19.90 -26.20 -8.85
CA ARG A 236 19.13 -27.39 -8.55
C ARG A 236 17.67 -27.01 -8.28
N PRO A 237 16.72 -27.93 -8.47
CA PRO A 237 15.34 -27.69 -8.10
C PRO A 237 15.21 -27.22 -6.66
N ILE A 238 14.53 -26.09 -6.45
CA ILE A 238 14.28 -25.53 -5.13
C ILE A 238 12.94 -26.09 -4.63
N PRO A 239 12.89 -26.69 -3.43
CA PRO A 239 11.62 -27.11 -2.85
C PRO A 239 10.66 -25.92 -2.76
N GLU A 240 9.40 -26.13 -3.12
CA GLU A 240 8.38 -25.13 -2.88
C GLU A 240 8.31 -24.84 -1.37
N ALA A 241 8.65 -23.60 -1.04
CA ALA A 241 8.61 -23.04 0.29
C ALA A 241 8.33 -21.54 0.12
N ASP A 242 7.58 -20.96 1.05
CA ASP A 242 7.48 -19.50 1.17
C ASP A 242 8.84 -19.01 1.71
N ALA A 243 9.83 -18.83 0.83
CA ALA A 243 11.11 -18.25 1.22
C ALA A 243 10.88 -16.82 1.71
N ALA A 244 10.80 -16.66 3.02
CA ALA A 244 10.56 -15.40 3.68
C ALA A 244 11.89 -14.87 4.23
N ALA A 245 12.81 -14.46 3.36
CA ALA A 245 14.03 -13.77 3.78
C ALA A 245 14.20 -12.44 3.05
N GLY A 246 14.87 -11.50 3.71
CA GLY A 246 15.11 -10.17 3.17
C GLY A 246 16.37 -9.54 3.76
N LEU A 247 16.77 -8.45 3.14
CA LEU A 247 17.96 -7.68 3.48
C LEU A 247 17.57 -6.20 3.47
N PHE A 248 17.91 -5.47 4.53
CA PHE A 248 17.71 -4.03 4.65
C PHE A 248 19.07 -3.37 4.87
N VAL A 249 19.40 -2.42 4.00
CA VAL A 249 20.72 -1.77 3.97
C VAL A 249 20.53 -0.27 3.96
N ARG A 250 21.27 0.40 4.85
CA ARG A 250 21.51 1.84 4.78
C ARG A 250 22.80 2.13 4.02
N ARG A 251 22.66 2.73 2.85
CA ARG A 251 23.79 3.15 2.00
C ARG A 251 24.09 4.62 2.20
N ASP A 252 23.06 5.45 2.34
CA ASP A 252 23.21 6.87 2.65
C ASP A 252 23.36 7.07 4.17
N PRO A 253 24.56 7.43 4.67
CA PRO A 253 24.78 7.65 6.10
C PRO A 253 24.05 8.89 6.64
N ALA A 254 23.51 9.76 5.79
CA ALA A 254 22.71 10.90 6.21
C ALA A 254 21.30 10.50 6.69
N LEU A 255 20.85 9.28 6.40
CA LEU A 255 19.56 8.77 6.82
C LEU A 255 19.61 8.04 8.16
N THR A 256 18.50 8.07 8.89
CA THR A 256 18.34 7.41 10.19
C THR A 256 18.03 5.92 10.07
N GLY A 257 17.78 5.40 8.87
CA GLY A 257 17.53 3.98 8.61
C GLY A 257 17.86 3.58 7.17
N HIS A 258 17.49 2.35 6.79
CA HIS A 258 17.72 1.81 5.47
C HIS A 258 17.05 2.62 4.35
N ASP A 259 17.73 2.66 3.21
CA ASP A 259 17.25 3.24 1.96
C ASP A 259 17.17 2.22 0.83
N LEU A 260 17.47 0.96 1.15
CA LEU A 260 17.40 -0.15 0.22
C LEU A 260 16.88 -1.40 0.95
N ALA A 261 15.88 -2.05 0.36
CA ALA A 261 15.32 -3.29 0.87
C ALA A 261 15.31 -4.37 -0.21
N PHE A 262 15.54 -5.61 0.21
CA PHE A 262 15.50 -6.78 -0.64
C PHE A 262 14.52 -7.81 -0.11
N GLN A 263 13.80 -8.44 -1.02
CA GLN A 263 13.00 -9.63 -0.73
C GLN A 263 13.48 -10.79 -1.60
N LEU A 264 13.81 -11.91 -0.95
CA LEU A 264 14.07 -13.18 -1.63
C LEU A 264 12.75 -13.78 -2.11
N ARG A 265 12.74 -14.23 -3.36
CA ARG A 265 11.66 -15.00 -3.98
C ARG A 265 12.25 -16.19 -4.71
N GLN A 266 11.47 -17.23 -4.86
CA GLN A 266 11.90 -18.45 -5.53
C GLN A 266 10.73 -19.09 -6.28
N THR A 267 11.06 -19.80 -7.34
CA THR A 267 10.26 -20.85 -7.97
C THR A 267 11.09 -22.13 -7.93
N PRO A 268 10.58 -23.29 -8.37
CA PRO A 268 11.40 -24.49 -8.45
C PRO A 268 12.67 -24.33 -9.32
N GLU A 269 12.69 -23.42 -10.28
CA GLU A 269 13.78 -23.27 -11.26
C GLU A 269 14.53 -21.93 -11.14
N GLU A 270 13.97 -20.94 -10.44
CA GLU A 270 14.48 -19.57 -10.43
C GLU A 270 14.60 -19.01 -9.01
N ILE A 271 15.63 -18.20 -8.79
CA ILE A 271 15.83 -17.40 -7.58
C ILE A 271 15.74 -15.94 -7.99
N ALA A 272 15.01 -15.13 -7.23
CA ALA A 272 14.88 -13.72 -7.50
C ALA A 272 15.13 -12.88 -6.24
N LEU A 273 15.80 -11.74 -6.42
CA LEU A 273 15.89 -10.67 -5.42
C LEU A 273 15.18 -9.44 -5.96
N THR A 274 14.13 -9.01 -5.26
CA THR A 274 13.49 -7.72 -5.54
C THR A 274 14.24 -6.64 -4.77
N ALA A 275 14.91 -5.72 -5.46
CA ALA A 275 15.55 -4.54 -4.87
C ALA A 275 14.56 -3.36 -4.90
N ALA A 276 14.17 -2.85 -3.75
CA ALA A 276 13.19 -1.78 -3.60
C ALA A 276 13.76 -0.55 -2.88
N VAL A 277 13.27 0.63 -3.25
CA VAL A 277 13.55 1.94 -2.62
C VAL A 277 12.47 2.21 -1.58
N PRO A 278 12.75 2.03 -0.27
CA PRO A 278 11.71 2.11 0.76
C PRO A 278 11.37 3.54 1.18
N ARG A 279 12.31 4.46 0.95
CA ARG A 279 12.20 5.90 1.22
C ARG A 279 12.38 6.68 -0.09
N PRO A 280 11.43 6.55 -1.04
CA PRO A 280 11.52 7.23 -2.33
C PRO A 280 11.49 8.74 -2.16
N ARG A 281 12.14 9.47 -3.07
CA ARG A 281 11.98 10.92 -3.21
C ARG A 281 11.04 11.28 -4.37
N ALA A 282 10.86 10.35 -5.31
CA ALA A 282 9.90 10.49 -6.38
C ALA A 282 8.47 10.52 -5.82
N ALA A 283 7.69 11.48 -6.30
CA ALA A 283 6.26 11.53 -6.09
C ALA A 283 5.57 11.77 -7.44
N GLY A 284 4.68 10.85 -7.80
CA GLY A 284 3.92 10.92 -9.02
C GLY A 284 2.57 11.62 -8.87
N ARG A 285 1.75 11.46 -9.90
CA ARG A 285 0.37 11.90 -9.94
C ARG A 285 -0.50 10.88 -10.66
N LEU A 286 -1.73 10.71 -10.21
CA LEU A 286 -2.82 10.04 -10.88
C LEU A 286 -3.83 11.06 -11.38
N ARG A 287 -4.23 10.96 -12.65
CA ARG A 287 -5.30 11.78 -13.25
C ARG A 287 -6.16 10.97 -14.20
N LEU A 288 -7.34 11.48 -14.53
CA LEU A 288 -8.17 10.89 -15.58
C LEU A 288 -7.61 11.28 -16.95
N SER A 289 -7.70 10.38 -17.92
CA SER A 289 -7.28 10.68 -19.31
C SER A 289 -8.38 11.38 -20.12
N GLY A 290 -9.62 11.33 -19.66
CA GLY A 290 -10.80 11.88 -20.33
C GLY A 290 -12.08 11.56 -19.57
N ALA A 291 -13.21 11.99 -20.12
CA ALA A 291 -14.53 11.84 -19.50
C ALA A 291 -15.13 10.41 -19.57
N ASP A 292 -14.49 9.51 -20.33
CA ASP A 292 -14.97 8.13 -20.49
C ASP A 292 -14.93 7.39 -19.14
N PRO A 293 -16.07 6.88 -18.62
CA PRO A 293 -16.10 6.09 -17.39
C PRO A 293 -15.36 4.75 -17.50
N TRP A 294 -14.97 4.33 -18.70
CA TRP A 294 -14.12 3.16 -18.96
C TRP A 294 -12.70 3.54 -19.38
N GLY A 295 -12.43 4.85 -19.46
CA GLY A 295 -11.13 5.41 -19.80
C GLY A 295 -10.08 5.05 -18.77
N LYS A 296 -8.89 4.68 -19.28
CA LYS A 296 -7.72 4.33 -18.48
C LYS A 296 -7.20 5.56 -17.73
N PRO A 297 -6.92 5.48 -16.41
CA PRO A 297 -6.26 6.58 -15.72
C PRO A 297 -4.82 6.74 -16.24
N VAL A 298 -4.29 7.95 -16.09
CA VAL A 298 -2.87 8.23 -16.30
C VAL A 298 -2.18 8.22 -14.95
N LEU A 299 -1.20 7.35 -14.80
CA LEU A 299 -0.24 7.40 -13.68
C LEU A 299 1.04 8.01 -14.23
N GLU A 300 1.36 9.21 -13.75
CA GLU A 300 2.57 9.94 -14.07
C GLU A 300 3.57 9.72 -12.95
N GLN A 301 4.69 9.06 -13.27
CA GLN A 301 5.81 8.96 -12.36
C GLN A 301 6.77 10.11 -12.63
N HIS A 302 7.19 10.80 -11.58
CA HIS A 302 8.23 11.83 -11.67
C HIS A 302 9.52 11.25 -11.08
N PRO A 303 10.40 10.66 -11.91
CA PRO A 303 11.59 9.99 -11.42
C PRO A 303 12.52 10.99 -10.71
N ASP A 304 13.14 10.53 -9.62
CA ASP A 304 14.17 11.27 -8.90
C ASP A 304 15.53 10.59 -9.07
N SER A 305 16.58 11.38 -9.22
CA SER A 305 17.94 10.87 -9.43
C SER A 305 18.48 10.05 -8.25
N TYR A 306 18.01 10.32 -7.02
CA TYR A 306 18.35 9.53 -5.84
C TYR A 306 17.74 8.14 -5.91
N ASP A 307 16.46 8.03 -6.29
CA ASP A 307 15.77 6.74 -6.41
C ASP A 307 16.39 5.88 -7.52
N GLU A 308 16.75 6.51 -8.65
CA GLU A 308 17.43 5.82 -9.76
C GLU A 308 18.79 5.28 -9.35
N ARG A 309 19.63 6.09 -8.69
CA ARG A 309 20.91 5.62 -8.13
C ARG A 309 20.68 4.50 -7.11
N THR A 310 19.61 4.59 -6.33
CA THR A 310 19.26 3.58 -5.33
C THR A 310 18.96 2.22 -5.93
N LEU A 311 18.18 2.19 -7.00
CA LEU A 311 17.91 0.96 -7.75
C LEU A 311 19.18 0.39 -8.38
N VAL A 312 20.04 1.23 -8.95
CA VAL A 312 21.31 0.80 -9.55
C VAL A 312 22.23 0.13 -8.54
N ASP A 313 22.45 0.76 -7.39
CA ASP A 313 23.29 0.16 -6.33
C ASP A 313 22.61 -1.06 -5.72
N GLY A 314 21.28 -1.08 -5.65
CA GLY A 314 20.51 -2.25 -5.25
C GLY A 314 20.83 -3.46 -6.12
N MET A 315 20.85 -3.27 -7.44
CA MET A 315 21.22 -4.35 -8.35
C MET A 315 22.69 -4.78 -8.23
N ARG A 316 23.59 -3.85 -7.92
CA ARG A 316 25.01 -4.15 -7.67
C ARG A 316 25.20 -4.99 -6.40
N LEU A 317 24.55 -4.58 -5.30
CA LEU A 317 24.60 -5.29 -4.03
C LEU A 317 23.97 -6.68 -4.12
N ALA A 318 22.87 -6.82 -4.84
CA ALA A 318 22.26 -8.13 -5.10
C ALA A 318 23.21 -9.07 -5.86
N ARG A 319 23.96 -8.56 -6.85
CA ARG A 319 24.99 -9.34 -7.57
C ARG A 319 26.18 -9.71 -6.67
N GLU A 320 26.58 -8.82 -5.77
CA GLU A 320 27.64 -9.09 -4.78
C GLU A 320 27.23 -10.23 -3.81
N VAL A 321 25.99 -10.18 -3.30
CA VAL A 321 25.44 -11.26 -2.47
C VAL A 321 25.32 -12.57 -3.26
N ALA A 322 24.87 -12.51 -4.51
CA ALA A 322 24.68 -13.68 -5.37
C ALA A 322 25.95 -14.50 -5.65
N VAL A 323 27.13 -13.88 -5.61
CA VAL A 323 28.42 -14.58 -5.81
C VAL A 323 29.10 -14.95 -4.49
N THR A 324 28.44 -14.74 -3.36
CA THR A 324 28.97 -15.03 -2.02
C THR A 324 28.43 -16.36 -1.48
N GLU A 325 29.33 -17.22 -0.98
CA GLU A 325 28.92 -18.49 -0.36
C GLU A 325 28.24 -18.28 1.00
N PRO A 326 27.29 -19.15 1.40
CA PRO A 326 26.83 -20.35 0.68
C PRO A 326 25.75 -20.12 -0.40
N PHE A 327 25.26 -18.88 -0.56
CA PHE A 327 24.20 -18.55 -1.52
C PHE A 327 24.62 -18.77 -2.97
N ALA A 328 25.89 -18.50 -3.31
CA ALA A 328 26.44 -18.73 -4.64
C ALA A 328 26.25 -20.18 -5.15
N SER A 329 26.33 -21.16 -4.25
CA SER A 329 26.11 -22.58 -4.57
C SER A 329 24.67 -22.93 -5.01
N TRP A 330 23.73 -21.99 -4.93
CA TRP A 330 22.36 -22.14 -5.43
C TRP A 330 22.16 -21.57 -6.84
N ILE A 331 23.14 -20.85 -7.39
CA ILE A 331 22.97 -20.05 -8.61
C ILE A 331 23.83 -20.62 -9.74
N THR A 332 23.22 -20.89 -10.89
CA THR A 332 23.93 -21.26 -12.11
C THR A 332 24.41 -20.03 -12.88
N ARG A 333 23.47 -19.12 -13.19
CA ARG A 333 23.73 -17.90 -13.97
C ARG A 333 22.64 -16.86 -13.76
N GLU A 334 22.96 -15.60 -14.02
CA GLU A 334 21.98 -14.51 -14.07
C GLU A 334 21.12 -14.61 -15.35
N ILE A 335 19.81 -14.52 -15.20
CA ILE A 335 18.81 -14.50 -16.28
C ILE A 335 18.44 -13.05 -16.61
N ALA A 336 18.07 -12.26 -15.60
CA ALA A 336 17.60 -10.88 -15.76
C ALA A 336 18.22 -9.98 -14.67
N PRO A 337 18.67 -8.75 -14.99
CA PRO A 337 18.71 -8.13 -16.32
C PRO A 337 19.68 -8.79 -17.30
N GLY A 338 20.55 -9.67 -16.81
CA GLY A 338 21.55 -10.38 -17.58
C GLY A 338 22.96 -9.88 -17.22
N PRO A 339 23.96 -10.78 -17.23
CA PRO A 339 25.27 -10.53 -16.63
C PRO A 339 26.07 -9.42 -17.33
N ASP A 340 25.73 -9.09 -18.58
CA ASP A 340 26.45 -8.11 -19.40
C ASP A 340 25.97 -6.67 -19.13
N LEU A 341 24.79 -6.50 -18.55
CA LEU A 341 24.19 -5.19 -18.32
C LEU A 341 24.78 -4.57 -17.03
N ARG A 342 25.74 -3.65 -17.18
CA ARG A 342 26.61 -3.14 -16.08
C ARG A 342 26.60 -1.62 -15.95
N GLY A 343 26.27 -0.89 -17.02
CA GLY A 343 26.28 0.57 -17.02
C GLY A 343 25.14 1.17 -16.20
N ASP A 344 25.37 2.33 -15.59
CA ASP A 344 24.36 3.04 -14.79
C ASP A 344 23.10 3.34 -15.61
N GLU A 345 23.26 3.81 -16.86
CA GLU A 345 22.13 4.15 -17.73
C GLU A 345 21.28 2.92 -18.10
N GLU A 346 21.94 1.80 -18.41
CA GLU A 346 21.27 0.55 -18.77
C GLU A 346 20.51 -0.03 -17.57
N LEU A 347 21.17 -0.05 -16.41
CA LEU A 347 20.56 -0.50 -15.15
C LEU A 347 19.39 0.41 -14.76
N THR A 348 19.54 1.72 -14.89
CA THR A 348 18.44 2.66 -14.64
C THR A 348 17.26 2.38 -15.56
N ALA A 349 17.50 2.14 -16.85
CA ALA A 349 16.44 1.82 -17.81
C ALA A 349 15.70 0.53 -17.44
N TYR A 350 16.43 -0.50 -16.99
CA TYR A 350 15.86 -1.75 -16.50
C TYR A 350 15.05 -1.56 -15.20
N GLY A 351 15.58 -0.77 -14.26
CA GLY A 351 14.99 -0.54 -12.95
C GLY A 351 13.66 0.23 -12.99
N ARG A 352 13.41 1.03 -14.03
CA ARG A 352 12.18 1.83 -14.18
C ARG A 352 10.91 1.00 -14.46
N ALA A 353 11.00 -0.33 -14.55
CA ALA A 353 9.93 -1.17 -15.10
C ALA A 353 8.90 -1.72 -14.08
N ALA A 354 8.91 -1.34 -12.80
CA ALA A 354 7.92 -1.85 -11.83
C ALA A 354 7.32 -0.79 -10.89
N LEU A 355 5.98 -0.81 -10.82
CA LEU A 355 5.16 -0.23 -9.74
C LEU A 355 4.50 -1.41 -9.01
N GLY A 356 4.26 -1.31 -7.70
CA GLY A 356 3.67 -2.43 -6.95
C GLY A 356 3.05 -2.15 -5.59
N ARG A 357 3.29 -0.99 -4.98
CA ARG A 357 2.87 -0.63 -3.61
C ARG A 357 2.36 0.81 -3.52
N THR A 358 1.42 1.15 -4.41
CA THR A 358 0.92 2.51 -4.55
C THR A 358 0.21 3.05 -3.30
N ALA A 359 0.47 4.33 -2.97
CA ALA A 359 -0.10 5.03 -1.82
C ALA A 359 -0.19 6.56 -2.07
N GLY A 360 -0.77 7.29 -1.11
CA GLY A 360 -0.64 8.75 -0.97
C GLY A 360 -1.53 9.65 -1.85
N THR A 361 -2.29 9.07 -2.77
CA THR A 361 -3.13 9.81 -3.73
C THR A 361 -4.32 10.59 -3.14
N CYS A 362 -4.61 10.43 -1.85
CA CYS A 362 -5.64 11.16 -1.09
C CYS A 362 -5.13 11.48 0.32
N ARG A 363 -3.89 11.97 0.45
CA ARG A 363 -3.18 12.05 1.74
C ARG A 363 -3.86 12.90 2.82
N ILE A 364 -3.61 12.53 4.08
CA ILE A 364 -3.94 13.34 5.25
C ILE A 364 -3.27 14.71 5.14
N GLY A 365 -3.99 15.76 5.54
CA GLY A 365 -3.57 17.15 5.53
C GLY A 365 -3.78 17.88 4.19
N ALA A 366 -4.04 17.15 3.09
CA ALA A 366 -4.30 17.75 1.78
C ALA A 366 -5.67 17.37 1.19
N VAL A 367 -6.12 16.13 1.39
CA VAL A 367 -7.42 15.63 0.90
C VAL A 367 -8.33 15.26 2.04
N VAL A 368 -7.79 14.63 3.08
CA VAL A 368 -8.53 14.31 4.30
C VAL A 368 -7.91 14.98 5.52
N ASP A 369 -8.73 15.27 6.53
CA ASP A 369 -8.26 15.70 7.84
C ASP A 369 -7.61 14.55 8.64
N PRO A 370 -6.98 14.80 9.81
CA PRO A 370 -6.41 13.73 10.63
C PRO A 370 -7.41 12.72 11.20
N GLU A 371 -8.71 13.01 11.13
CA GLU A 371 -9.78 12.05 11.43
C GLU A 371 -10.22 11.28 10.17
N LEU A 372 -9.49 11.42 9.06
CA LEU A 372 -9.76 10.82 7.75
C LEU A 372 -10.99 11.34 7.02
N ARG A 373 -11.61 12.45 7.48
CA ARG A 373 -12.75 13.05 6.78
C ARG A 373 -12.27 13.79 5.55
N LEU A 374 -12.94 13.56 4.42
CA LEU A 374 -12.72 14.30 3.19
C LEU A 374 -13.00 15.78 3.41
N HIS A 375 -12.05 16.64 3.07
CA HIS A 375 -12.23 18.08 3.26
C HIS A 375 -13.48 18.60 2.54
N GLY A 376 -14.30 19.36 3.26
CA GLY A 376 -15.58 19.87 2.78
C GLY A 376 -16.79 18.93 2.99
N PHE A 377 -16.59 17.72 3.52
CA PHE A 377 -17.66 16.74 3.73
C PHE A 377 -17.56 16.05 5.10
N ASP A 378 -18.59 16.21 5.93
CA ASP A 378 -18.64 15.58 7.26
C ASP A 378 -19.00 14.10 7.24
N ASN A 379 -19.51 13.61 6.10
CA ASN A 379 -20.07 12.27 5.94
C ASN A 379 -19.31 11.39 4.94
N VAL A 380 -18.07 11.76 4.60
CA VAL A 380 -17.18 10.98 3.75
C VAL A 380 -15.82 10.82 4.42
N ARG A 381 -15.35 9.59 4.58
CA ARG A 381 -13.98 9.27 5.00
C ARG A 381 -13.25 8.43 3.98
N ILE A 382 -11.92 8.43 4.06
CA ILE A 382 -11.05 7.54 3.29
C ILE A 382 -10.20 6.73 4.25
N ALA A 383 -10.20 5.40 4.11
CA ALA A 383 -9.49 4.50 5.01
C ALA A 383 -8.78 3.40 4.21
N ASP A 384 -7.83 3.80 3.37
CA ASP A 384 -6.94 2.90 2.63
C ASP A 384 -5.57 3.56 2.37
N ALA A 385 -4.68 2.90 1.63
CA ALA A 385 -3.32 3.39 1.36
C ALA A 385 -3.26 4.77 0.68
N SER A 386 -4.35 5.26 0.07
CA SER A 386 -4.39 6.61 -0.51
C SER A 386 -4.13 7.70 0.53
N VAL A 387 -4.40 7.47 1.82
CA VAL A 387 -4.29 8.51 2.84
C VAL A 387 -2.87 8.76 3.35
N PHE A 388 -1.89 7.97 2.91
CA PHE A 388 -0.52 8.03 3.43
C PHE A 388 0.14 9.38 3.08
N PRO A 389 0.58 10.18 4.08
CA PRO A 389 1.33 11.40 3.81
C PRO A 389 2.75 11.13 3.33
N GLU A 390 3.33 10.02 3.76
CA GLU A 390 4.68 9.56 3.41
C GLU A 390 4.68 8.03 3.37
N MET A 391 5.58 7.44 2.59
CA MET A 391 5.64 5.99 2.47
C MET A 391 6.33 5.38 3.70
N PRO A 392 5.77 4.33 4.34
CA PRO A 392 6.51 3.57 5.34
C PRO A 392 7.75 2.93 4.70
N SER A 393 8.83 2.88 5.45
CA SER A 393 10.11 2.29 5.03
C SER A 393 10.10 0.75 4.99
N VAL A 394 8.99 0.13 5.39
CA VAL A 394 8.76 -1.31 5.38
C VAL A 394 7.52 -1.63 4.55
N ASN A 395 7.22 -2.91 4.33
CA ASN A 395 6.02 -3.28 3.58
C ASN A 395 4.76 -2.59 4.15
N PRO A 396 3.99 -1.84 3.34
CA PRO A 396 2.85 -1.05 3.81
C PRO A 396 1.65 -1.90 4.25
N ALA A 397 1.61 -3.21 3.97
CA ALA A 397 0.43 -4.05 4.23
C ALA A 397 -0.09 -3.96 5.68
N ALA A 398 0.81 -4.04 6.66
CA ALA A 398 0.44 -3.87 8.07
C ALA A 398 -0.01 -2.43 8.38
N THR A 399 0.67 -1.43 7.83
CA THR A 399 0.29 -0.02 7.98
C THR A 399 -1.13 0.25 7.48
N VAL A 400 -1.53 -0.32 6.34
CA VAL A 400 -2.90 -0.23 5.82
C VAL A 400 -3.92 -0.82 6.78
N LEU A 401 -3.61 -1.96 7.40
CA LEU A 401 -4.49 -2.57 8.42
C LEU A 401 -4.59 -1.69 9.67
N MET A 402 -3.47 -1.11 10.12
CA MET A 402 -3.47 -0.19 11.27
C MET A 402 -4.32 1.06 11.00
N VAL A 403 -4.24 1.64 9.79
CA VAL A 403 -5.11 2.73 9.35
C VAL A 403 -6.58 2.31 9.38
N ALA A 404 -6.89 1.10 8.92
CA ALA A 404 -8.27 0.58 8.89
C ALA A 404 -8.85 0.34 10.30
N GLU A 405 -8.06 -0.22 11.21
CA GLU A 405 -8.43 -0.39 12.62
C GLU A 405 -8.72 0.96 13.28
N ARG A 406 -7.84 1.94 13.06
CA ARG A 406 -8.03 3.30 13.56
C ARG A 406 -9.24 4.00 12.97
N ALA A 407 -9.48 3.84 11.66
CA ALA A 407 -10.66 4.40 11.01
C ALA A 407 -11.96 3.88 11.66
N ALA A 408 -12.01 2.60 12.00
CA ALA A 408 -13.17 2.01 12.68
C ALA A 408 -13.42 2.65 14.07
N ASP A 409 -12.37 2.89 14.85
CA ASP A 409 -12.48 3.57 16.14
C ASP A 409 -12.97 5.02 15.96
N LEU A 410 -12.36 5.80 15.05
CA LEU A 410 -12.73 7.19 14.78
C LEU A 410 -14.22 7.33 14.35
N ILE A 411 -14.71 6.41 13.52
CA ILE A 411 -16.12 6.36 13.11
C ILE A 411 -17.02 6.02 14.31
N SER A 412 -16.62 5.04 15.12
CA SER A 412 -17.41 4.61 16.28
C SER A 412 -17.52 5.70 17.34
N GLU A 413 -16.42 6.42 17.61
CA GLU A 413 -16.38 7.58 18.50
C GLU A 413 -17.28 8.71 17.99
N SER A 414 -17.26 8.98 16.68
CA SER A 414 -18.13 9.99 16.05
C SER A 414 -19.61 9.64 16.25
N PHE A 415 -20.01 8.38 16.05
CA PHE A 415 -21.38 7.92 16.29
C PHE A 415 -21.78 7.98 17.77
N ALA A 416 -20.87 7.64 18.68
CA ALA A 416 -21.12 7.76 20.12
C ALA A 416 -21.36 9.23 20.53
N GLY A 417 -20.54 10.14 20.01
CA GLY A 417 -20.69 11.59 20.24
C GLY A 417 -22.02 12.15 19.73
N GLU A 418 -22.47 11.73 18.54
CA GLU A 418 -23.79 12.11 18.01
C GLU A 418 -24.95 11.61 18.89
N LYS A 419 -24.88 10.35 19.35
CA LYS A 419 -25.89 9.76 20.26
C LYS A 419 -25.95 10.54 21.58
N GLY A 420 -24.79 10.94 22.12
CA GLY A 420 -24.71 11.75 23.35
C GLY A 420 -25.37 13.13 23.19
N ARG A 421 -25.01 13.88 22.14
CA ARG A 421 -25.57 15.21 21.86
C ARG A 421 -27.09 15.20 21.66
N LYS A 422 -27.63 14.18 21.00
CA LYS A 422 -29.09 14.02 20.83
C LYS A 422 -29.80 13.80 22.17
N LYS A 423 -29.25 12.95 23.04
CA LYS A 423 -29.82 12.71 24.38
C LYS A 423 -29.82 13.96 25.26
N GLU A 424 -28.76 14.76 25.21
CA GLU A 424 -28.70 16.03 25.96
C GLU A 424 -29.65 17.10 25.41
N GLY A 425 -29.85 17.13 24.09
CA GLY A 425 -30.79 18.04 23.42
C GLY A 425 -32.26 17.68 23.65
N GLU A 426 -32.59 16.41 23.88
CA GLU A 426 -33.94 15.95 24.23
C GLU A 426 -34.27 16.12 25.74
N GLN A 427 -33.26 16.33 26.58
CA GLN A 427 -33.41 16.54 28.03
C GLN A 427 -33.48 18.02 28.44
N ARG A 428 -33.21 18.94 27.52
CA ARG A 428 -33.36 20.40 27.69
C ARG A 428 -34.64 20.87 27.03
#